data_AF-A0A2V8BRV0-F1
#
_entry.id   AF-A0A2V8BRV0-F1
#
_cell.length_a   1.000
_cell.length_b   1.000
_cell.length_c   1.000
_cell.angle_alpha   90.00
_cell.angle_beta   90.00
_cell.angle_gamma   90.00
#
_symmetry.space_group_name_H-M   'P 1'
#
loop_
_entity.id
_entity.type
_entity.pdbx_description
1 polymer ?
#
loop_
_entity_poly.entity_id
_entity_poly.type
_entity_poly.pdbx_seq_one_letter_code
_entity_poly.pdbx_strand_id
1 'polypeptide(L)'
;MNIERAVNLTLHCEEDDMRLPVVIAAAVASCWSLAVRAQQPPAGPQPGLKWTEQELITAGHHVRAGRTLTPKSWPDGARIAVCLTFDPDNLTLPLLRGTNAPVTISEGEYSPLSGMPRILRLLDHYNLPATFYVPAVSAILHPDMMADIMKSGRHEVGLHGWIHENPIALNDREEEWRLMSQAVGLLEKSSGKRPTGIRSPYMYMSPFTLELLKRASLSSRLTGSSMMPCFYQRMDHCHPHA
;
A
#
# COMPACT_ATOMS: atom_id res chain seq x y z
N MET A 1 29.45 -18.05 57.84
CA MET A 1 29.95 -19.31 57.26
C MET A 1 30.23 -19.04 55.79
N ASN A 2 31.51 -18.78 55.47
CA ASN A 2 32.04 -18.63 54.11
C ASN A 2 32.30 -20.01 53.48
N ILE A 3 32.34 -20.06 52.14
CA ILE A 3 33.15 -20.89 51.19
C ILE A 3 32.32 -20.95 49.89
N GLU A 4 32.56 -20.15 48.84
CA GLU A 4 33.61 -20.20 47.79
C GLU A 4 33.54 -21.34 46.74
N ARG A 5 33.72 -20.93 45.46
CA ARG A 5 34.11 -21.63 44.20
C ARG A 5 32.99 -22.24 43.33
N ALA A 6 32.73 -21.80 42.09
CA ALA A 6 33.54 -21.55 40.87
C ALA A 6 33.63 -22.76 39.91
N VAL A 7 32.96 -22.58 38.75
CA VAL A 7 33.28 -23.02 37.37
C VAL A 7 33.70 -24.48 37.14
N ASN A 8 32.86 -25.22 36.40
CA ASN A 8 33.39 -26.00 35.28
C ASN A 8 32.39 -26.04 34.11
N LEU A 9 32.82 -25.42 33.01
CA LEU A 9 32.27 -25.54 31.67
C LEU A 9 32.53 -26.98 31.21
N THR A 10 31.50 -27.71 30.79
CA THR A 10 31.69 -28.86 29.92
C THR A 10 30.65 -28.73 28.81
N LEU A 11 31.11 -28.14 27.70
CA LEU A 11 30.48 -28.29 26.40
C LEU A 11 30.54 -29.78 26.05
N HIS A 12 29.41 -30.47 26.06
CA HIS A 12 29.23 -31.68 25.27
C HIS A 12 28.62 -31.26 23.95
N CYS A 13 29.48 -31.26 22.92
CA CYS A 13 29.09 -31.32 21.54
C CYS A 13 29.03 -32.81 21.19
N GLU A 14 27.84 -33.34 20.92
CA GLU A 14 27.69 -34.63 20.25
C GLU A 14 26.61 -34.50 19.18
N GLU A 15 26.99 -34.96 18.00
CA GLU A 15 26.33 -34.88 16.71
C GLU A 15 25.09 -35.77 16.65
N ASP A 16 24.02 -35.28 16.00
CA ASP A 16 23.20 -36.09 15.10
C ASP A 16 22.28 -35.18 14.26
N ASP A 17 22.94 -34.42 13.37
CA ASP A 17 22.35 -33.41 12.51
C ASP A 17 22.02 -34.00 11.12
N MET A 18 21.04 -34.90 11.07
CA MET A 18 20.46 -35.38 9.79
C MET A 18 19.05 -34.85 9.52
N ARG A 19 18.44 -34.13 10.47
CA ARG A 19 17.10 -33.55 10.28
C ARG A 19 17.12 -32.15 9.68
N LEU A 20 18.17 -31.37 9.92
CA LEU A 20 18.32 -30.01 9.42
C LEU A 20 18.46 -29.91 7.89
N PRO A 21 19.26 -30.74 7.18
CA PRO A 21 19.37 -30.65 5.72
C PRO A 21 18.08 -31.08 5.00
N VAL A 22 17.32 -32.02 5.56
CA VAL A 22 16.03 -32.46 5.00
C VAL A 22 14.94 -31.40 5.18
N VAL A 23 14.89 -30.73 6.33
CA VAL A 23 13.96 -29.63 6.60
C VAL A 23 14.29 -28.41 5.74
N ILE A 24 15.57 -28.09 5.54
CA ILE A 24 16.00 -27.00 4.65
C ILE A 24 15.69 -27.33 3.18
N ALA A 25 15.95 -28.56 2.72
CA ALA A 25 15.63 -28.96 1.35
C ALA A 25 14.12 -28.93 1.08
N ALA A 26 13.29 -29.37 2.03
CA ALA A 26 11.83 -29.27 1.94
C ALA A 26 11.33 -27.82 1.95
N ALA A 27 11.92 -26.95 2.78
CA ALA A 27 11.59 -25.52 2.83
C ALA A 27 11.98 -24.80 1.51
N VAL A 28 13.16 -25.09 0.96
CA VAL A 28 13.60 -24.53 -0.34
C VAL A 28 12.73 -25.05 -1.48
N ALA A 29 12.40 -26.34 -1.53
CA ALA A 29 11.49 -26.89 -2.54
C ALA A 29 10.08 -26.30 -2.45
N SER A 30 9.58 -26.03 -1.23
CA SER A 30 8.28 -25.38 -1.01
C SER A 30 8.28 -23.89 -1.42
N CYS A 31 9.36 -23.16 -1.17
CA CYS A 31 9.56 -21.79 -1.65
C CYS A 31 9.66 -21.72 -3.19
N TRP A 32 10.33 -22.68 -3.82
CA TRP A 32 10.43 -22.75 -5.28
C TRP A 32 9.09 -23.09 -5.94
N SER A 33 8.32 -24.02 -5.37
CA SER A 33 7.00 -24.39 -5.92
C SER A 33 5.94 -23.29 -5.74
N LEU A 34 6.02 -22.50 -4.66
CA LEU A 34 5.21 -21.27 -4.52
C LEU A 34 5.61 -20.18 -5.52
N ALA A 35 6.91 -19.97 -5.75
CA ALA A 35 7.41 -19.00 -6.73
C ALA A 35 7.02 -19.36 -8.17
N VAL A 36 7.09 -20.64 -8.55
CA VAL A 36 6.68 -21.12 -9.89
C VAL A 36 5.18 -20.94 -10.09
N ARG A 37 4.35 -21.16 -9.06
CA ARG A 37 2.89 -20.98 -9.15
C ARG A 37 2.49 -19.51 -9.22
N ALA A 38 3.25 -18.61 -8.61
CA ALA A 38 3.08 -17.16 -8.72
C ALA A 38 3.50 -16.60 -10.10
N GLN A 39 4.30 -17.35 -10.88
CA GLN A 39 4.73 -16.98 -12.24
C GLN A 39 3.89 -17.61 -13.35
N GLN A 40 2.91 -18.47 -13.03
CA GLN A 40 1.99 -18.97 -14.05
C GLN A 40 1.07 -17.82 -14.49
N PRO A 41 1.03 -17.47 -15.80
CA PRO A 41 0.06 -16.50 -16.28
C PRO A 41 -1.35 -17.01 -15.95
N PRO A 42 -2.29 -16.13 -15.57
CA PRO A 42 -3.62 -16.56 -15.19
C PRO A 42 -4.27 -17.36 -16.33
N ALA A 43 -4.87 -18.50 -15.99
CA ALA A 43 -5.56 -19.41 -16.92
C ALA A 43 -6.92 -18.84 -17.41
N GLY A 44 -6.98 -17.54 -17.66
CA GLY A 44 -8.14 -16.83 -18.14
C GLY A 44 -8.18 -16.74 -19.67
N PRO A 45 -9.33 -16.34 -20.24
CA PRO A 45 -9.43 -16.01 -21.66
C PRO A 45 -8.37 -14.97 -22.06
N GLN A 46 -7.76 -15.15 -23.23
CA GLN A 46 -6.78 -14.21 -23.81
C GLN A 46 -7.43 -13.46 -24.99
N PRO A 47 -8.36 -12.51 -24.74
CA PRO A 47 -9.11 -11.85 -25.80
C PRO A 47 -8.22 -11.05 -26.77
N GLY A 48 -7.08 -10.56 -26.29
CA GLY A 48 -6.12 -9.80 -27.08
C GLY A 48 -5.57 -10.55 -28.31
N LEU A 49 -5.61 -11.88 -28.32
CA LEU A 49 -5.20 -12.69 -29.50
C LEU A 49 -6.13 -12.50 -30.70
N LYS A 50 -7.36 -12.02 -30.47
CA LYS A 50 -8.36 -11.81 -31.52
C LYS A 50 -8.53 -10.33 -31.88
N TRP A 51 -7.83 -9.44 -31.20
CA TRP A 51 -7.91 -8.01 -31.47
C TRP A 51 -7.19 -7.67 -32.77
N THR A 52 -7.79 -6.75 -33.52
CA THR A 52 -7.15 -6.08 -34.64
C THR A 52 -5.97 -5.22 -34.17
N GLU A 53 -5.07 -4.87 -35.08
CA GLU A 53 -3.96 -3.96 -34.80
C GLU A 53 -4.46 -2.63 -34.21
N GLN A 54 -5.57 -2.09 -34.74
CA GLN A 54 -6.14 -0.85 -34.26
C GLN A 54 -6.69 -0.97 -32.83
N GLU A 55 -7.32 -2.09 -32.48
CA GLU A 55 -7.79 -2.36 -31.11
C GLU A 55 -6.61 -2.50 -30.14
N LEU A 56 -5.54 -3.18 -30.54
CA LEU A 56 -4.31 -3.29 -29.76
C LEU A 56 -3.68 -1.91 -29.51
N ILE A 57 -3.56 -1.07 -30.54
CA ILE A 57 -3.04 0.30 -30.42
C ILE A 57 -3.92 1.11 -29.48
N THR A 58 -5.24 1.08 -29.67
CA THR A 58 -6.19 1.85 -28.86
C THR A 58 -6.12 1.45 -27.39
N ALA A 59 -6.12 0.15 -27.10
CA ALA A 59 -6.03 -0.37 -25.74
C ALA A 59 -4.65 -0.08 -25.10
N GLY A 60 -3.56 -0.30 -25.83
CA GLY A 60 -2.20 -0.11 -25.31
C GLY A 60 -1.76 1.36 -25.18
N HIS A 61 -2.41 2.28 -25.89
CA HIS A 61 -2.11 3.71 -25.87
C HIS A 61 -3.10 4.52 -25.02
N HIS A 62 -4.08 3.86 -24.40
CA HIS A 62 -5.07 4.51 -23.54
C HIS A 62 -4.42 5.23 -22.34
N VAL A 63 -3.32 4.69 -21.80
CA VAL A 63 -2.56 5.31 -20.71
C VAL A 63 -1.06 5.16 -20.98
N ARG A 64 -0.28 6.21 -20.69
CA ARG A 64 1.19 6.19 -20.77
C ARG A 64 1.86 6.74 -19.51
N ALA A 65 3.11 6.34 -19.31
CA ALA A 65 3.99 7.02 -18.38
C ALA A 65 4.19 8.46 -18.87
N GLY A 66 3.88 9.42 -18.01
CA GLY A 66 4.13 10.83 -18.21
C GLY A 66 5.58 11.18 -17.87
N ARG A 67 5.85 12.49 -17.73
CA ARG A 67 7.20 12.99 -17.42
C ARG A 67 7.74 12.39 -16.12
N THR A 68 9.06 12.15 -16.09
CA THR A 68 9.81 11.83 -14.87
C THR A 68 9.73 12.98 -13.88
N LEU A 69 9.39 12.70 -12.63
CA LEU A 69 9.36 13.70 -11.56
C LEU A 69 10.61 13.72 -10.69
N THR A 70 11.59 12.87 -10.99
CA THR A 70 12.89 12.87 -10.32
C THR A 70 13.57 14.23 -10.51
N PRO A 71 13.87 14.96 -9.43
CA PRO A 71 14.52 16.25 -9.55
C PRO A 71 15.97 16.09 -10.00
N LYS A 72 16.56 17.15 -10.58
CA LYS A 72 17.98 17.16 -10.95
C LYS A 72 18.91 16.99 -9.74
N SER A 73 18.48 17.50 -8.59
CA SER A 73 19.16 17.35 -7.30
C SER A 73 18.12 17.33 -6.19
N TRP A 74 18.38 16.57 -5.12
CA TRP A 74 17.56 16.64 -3.92
C TRP A 74 17.94 17.87 -3.08
N PRO A 75 17.02 18.37 -2.23
CA PRO A 75 17.33 19.42 -1.26
C PRO A 75 18.54 19.06 -0.38
N ASP A 76 19.23 20.09 0.10
CA ASP A 76 20.34 19.97 1.07
C ASP A 76 21.49 19.06 0.63
N GLY A 77 21.66 18.86 -0.68
CA GLY A 77 22.70 17.98 -1.23
C GLY A 77 22.47 16.50 -0.97
N ALA A 78 21.25 16.10 -0.58
CA ALA A 78 20.90 14.71 -0.37
C ALA A 78 21.08 13.88 -1.64
N ARG A 79 21.46 12.61 -1.48
CA ARG A 79 21.64 11.68 -2.61
C ARG A 79 20.41 10.83 -2.88
N ILE A 80 19.56 10.65 -1.87
CA ILE A 80 18.36 9.82 -1.91
C ILE A 80 17.23 10.52 -1.15
N ALA A 81 16.01 10.27 -1.59
CA ALA A 81 14.81 10.56 -0.80
C ALA A 81 14.25 9.23 -0.27
N VAL A 82 13.88 9.20 1.00
CA VAL A 82 13.23 8.06 1.64
C VAL A 82 11.87 8.52 2.14
N CYS A 83 10.81 7.83 1.71
CA CYS A 83 9.44 8.11 2.14
C CYS A 83 8.94 6.96 3.01
N LEU A 84 8.67 7.24 4.28
CA LEU A 84 7.99 6.30 5.16
C LEU A 84 6.48 6.46 5.00
N THR A 85 5.81 5.36 4.68
CA THR A 85 4.36 5.37 4.45
C THR A 85 3.70 4.19 5.13
N PHE A 86 2.49 4.40 5.64
CA PHE A 86 1.73 3.40 6.37
C PHE A 86 0.27 3.38 5.92
N ASP A 87 -0.31 2.19 5.86
CA ASP A 87 -1.68 1.97 5.40
C ASP A 87 -2.47 1.33 6.56
N PRO A 88 -3.07 2.13 7.46
CA PRO A 88 -3.88 1.61 8.57
C PRO A 88 -5.24 1.13 8.07
N ASP A 89 -5.24 -0.01 7.37
CA ASP A 89 -6.43 -0.62 6.78
C ASP A 89 -7.42 -1.14 7.83
N ASN A 90 -6.91 -1.52 8.99
CA ASN A 90 -7.69 -1.93 10.16
C ASN A 90 -8.78 -2.95 9.79
N LEU A 91 -10.04 -2.60 9.96
CA LEU A 91 -11.22 -3.46 9.75
C LEU A 91 -11.79 -3.41 8.33
N THR A 92 -11.20 -2.64 7.43
CA THR A 92 -11.82 -2.30 6.15
C THR A 92 -12.04 -3.53 5.26
N LEU A 93 -11.07 -4.45 5.16
CA LEU A 93 -11.20 -5.68 4.39
C LEU A 93 -12.28 -6.65 4.92
N PRO A 94 -12.32 -6.99 6.23
CA PRO A 94 -13.44 -7.74 6.78
C PRO A 94 -14.80 -7.10 6.51
N LEU A 95 -14.93 -5.80 6.77
CA LEU A 95 -16.20 -5.09 6.63
C LEU A 95 -16.64 -4.96 5.17
N LEU A 96 -15.71 -4.73 4.24
CA LEU A 96 -15.96 -4.75 2.80
C LEU A 96 -16.59 -6.08 2.36
N ARG A 97 -16.19 -7.20 2.99
CA ARG A 97 -16.70 -8.55 2.70
C ARG A 97 -17.96 -8.91 3.50
N GLY A 98 -18.46 -8.01 4.34
CA GLY A 98 -19.59 -8.28 5.22
C GLY A 98 -19.26 -9.16 6.44
N THR A 99 -17.98 -9.34 6.78
CA THR A 99 -17.56 -10.15 7.92
C THR A 99 -17.52 -9.30 9.19
N ASN A 100 -18.28 -9.70 10.20
CA ASN A 100 -18.32 -9.06 11.52
C ASN A 100 -18.07 -10.04 12.69
N ALA A 101 -17.49 -11.20 12.40
CA ALA A 101 -17.18 -12.20 13.42
C ALA A 101 -16.18 -11.64 14.45
N PRO A 102 -16.40 -11.85 15.77
CA PRO A 102 -15.58 -11.24 16.83
C PRO A 102 -14.08 -11.47 16.69
N VAL A 103 -13.66 -12.67 16.25
CA VAL A 103 -12.24 -13.00 16.06
C VAL A 103 -11.63 -12.11 14.97
N THR A 104 -12.25 -12.07 13.78
CA THR A 104 -11.76 -11.25 12.66
C THR A 104 -11.78 -9.76 12.99
N ILE A 105 -12.80 -9.29 13.72
CA ILE A 105 -12.85 -7.90 14.17
C ILE A 105 -11.72 -7.63 15.18
N SER A 106 -11.47 -8.51 16.13
CA SER A 106 -10.40 -8.31 17.12
C SER A 106 -9.01 -8.20 16.51
N GLU A 107 -8.76 -8.84 15.37
CA GLU A 107 -7.48 -8.73 14.64
C GLU A 107 -7.26 -7.32 14.08
N GLY A 108 -8.29 -6.71 13.48
CA GLY A 108 -8.19 -5.36 12.91
C GLY A 108 -8.08 -4.25 13.94
N GLU A 109 -8.46 -4.50 15.19
CA GLU A 109 -8.31 -3.58 16.33
C GLU A 109 -6.85 -3.41 16.78
N TYR A 110 -5.95 -4.35 16.45
CA TYR A 110 -4.56 -4.25 16.88
C TYR A 110 -3.85 -3.01 16.32
N SER A 111 -4.12 -2.68 15.06
CA SER A 111 -3.50 -1.54 14.39
C SER A 111 -3.79 -0.21 15.10
N PRO A 112 -5.05 0.23 15.27
CA PRO A 112 -5.36 1.51 15.94
C PRO A 112 -4.99 1.50 17.42
N LEU A 113 -5.14 0.38 18.14
CA LEU A 113 -4.93 0.34 19.60
C LEU A 113 -3.47 0.17 20.02
N SER A 114 -2.66 -0.52 19.22
CA SER A 114 -1.30 -0.93 19.60
C SER A 114 -0.24 -0.66 18.55
N GLY A 115 -0.53 -0.95 17.28
CA GLY A 115 0.41 -0.75 16.16
C GLY A 115 0.73 0.71 15.93
N MET A 116 -0.30 1.51 15.71
CA MET A 116 -0.21 2.95 15.41
C MET A 116 0.45 3.75 16.52
N PRO A 117 0.07 3.60 17.81
CA PRO A 117 0.78 4.28 18.90
C PRO A 117 2.27 3.95 18.94
N ARG A 118 2.68 2.71 18.60
CA ARG A 118 4.09 2.32 18.57
C ARG A 118 4.84 2.98 17.41
N ILE A 119 4.24 3.00 16.22
CA ILE A 119 4.80 3.64 15.02
C ILE A 119 4.96 5.14 15.26
N LEU A 120 3.90 5.82 15.73
CA LEU A 120 3.91 7.25 15.97
C LEU A 120 4.96 7.66 17.01
N ARG A 121 5.09 6.90 18.12
CA ARG A 121 6.16 7.13 19.10
C ARG A 121 7.56 7.04 18.48
N LEU A 122 7.79 6.10 17.56
CA LEU A 122 9.08 5.95 16.89
C LEU A 122 9.35 7.11 15.94
N LEU A 123 8.36 7.52 15.14
CA LEU A 123 8.46 8.66 14.25
C LEU A 123 8.72 9.95 15.03
N ASP A 124 8.05 10.14 16.17
CA ASP A 124 8.27 11.29 17.05
C ASP A 124 9.66 11.28 17.68
N HIS A 125 10.14 10.12 18.15
CA HIS A 125 11.48 9.98 18.73
C HIS A 125 12.58 10.42 17.76
N TYR A 126 12.44 10.09 16.47
CA TYR A 126 13.39 10.48 15.43
C TYR A 126 13.01 11.77 14.67
N ASN A 127 11.94 12.47 15.08
CA ASN A 127 11.41 13.64 14.40
C ASN A 127 11.19 13.43 12.88
N LEU A 128 10.70 12.25 12.50
CA LEU A 128 10.52 11.86 11.10
C LEU A 128 9.10 12.18 10.61
N PRO A 129 8.94 12.86 9.45
CA PRO A 129 7.66 12.93 8.77
C PRO A 129 7.31 11.59 8.12
N ALA A 130 6.02 11.34 7.95
CA ALA A 130 5.51 10.14 7.28
C ALA A 130 4.16 10.45 6.63
N THR A 131 3.76 9.64 5.65
CA THR A 131 2.44 9.73 5.00
C THR A 131 1.60 8.51 5.38
N PHE A 132 0.39 8.74 5.88
CA PHE A 132 -0.57 7.69 6.20
C PHE A 132 -1.66 7.66 5.13
N TYR A 133 -1.81 6.56 4.40
CA TYR A 133 -2.92 6.40 3.46
C TYR A 133 -4.06 5.70 4.18
N VAL A 134 -5.07 6.48 4.56
CA VAL A 134 -6.12 6.02 5.46
C VAL A 134 -7.40 5.77 4.66
N PRO A 135 -8.01 4.57 4.73
CA PRO A 135 -9.36 4.37 4.22
C PRO A 135 -10.35 5.19 5.06
N ALA A 136 -11.33 5.83 4.44
CA ALA A 136 -12.27 6.69 5.17
C ALA A 136 -13.04 5.96 6.28
N VAL A 137 -13.43 4.70 6.07
CA VAL A 137 -14.07 3.86 7.11
C VAL A 137 -13.13 3.57 8.28
N SER A 138 -11.82 3.44 8.04
CA SER A 138 -10.84 3.30 9.11
C SER A 138 -10.81 4.55 10.02
N ALA A 139 -10.87 5.74 9.41
CA ALA A 139 -10.99 7.01 10.14
C ALA A 139 -12.32 7.17 10.89
N ILE A 140 -13.43 6.63 10.35
CA ILE A 140 -14.74 6.62 11.03
C ILE A 140 -14.70 5.77 12.30
N LEU A 141 -14.12 4.57 12.20
CA LEU A 141 -14.09 3.61 13.30
C LEU A 141 -13.09 4.00 14.38
N HIS A 142 -12.01 4.69 14.01
CA HIS A 142 -10.93 5.06 14.91
C HIS A 142 -10.59 6.55 14.81
N PRO A 143 -11.49 7.46 15.25
CA PRO A 143 -11.23 8.91 15.24
C PRO A 143 -10.03 9.29 16.13
N ASP A 144 -9.78 8.56 17.21
CA ASP A 144 -8.62 8.78 18.08
C ASP A 144 -7.29 8.49 17.37
N MET A 145 -7.26 7.47 16.50
CA MET A 145 -6.09 7.19 15.64
C MET A 145 -5.80 8.37 14.71
N MET A 146 -6.85 9.01 14.16
CA MET A 146 -6.68 10.22 13.35
C MET A 146 -6.16 11.38 14.19
N ALA A 147 -6.69 11.59 15.40
CA ALA A 147 -6.19 12.62 16.30
C ALA A 147 -4.70 12.41 16.65
N ASP A 148 -4.30 11.16 16.91
CA ASP A 148 -2.91 10.80 17.20
C ASP A 148 -1.98 11.04 15.99
N ILE A 149 -2.40 10.67 14.77
CA ILE A 149 -1.64 10.96 13.54
C ILE A 149 -1.47 12.48 13.37
N MET A 150 -2.51 13.27 13.64
CA MET A 150 -2.45 14.72 13.43
C MET A 150 -1.73 15.47 14.55
N LYS A 151 -1.58 14.87 15.73
CA LYS A 151 -1.05 15.49 16.95
C LYS A 151 0.32 16.15 16.76
N SER A 152 1.21 15.53 15.99
CA SER A 152 2.56 16.06 15.76
C SER A 152 2.61 17.21 14.74
N GLY A 153 1.56 17.34 13.90
CA GLY A 153 1.50 18.28 12.80
C GLY A 153 2.45 17.99 11.62
N ARG A 154 3.28 16.94 11.72
CA ARG A 154 4.31 16.58 10.71
C ARG A 154 3.85 15.57 9.67
N HIS A 155 2.80 14.81 9.99
CA HIS A 155 2.36 13.71 9.14
C HIS A 155 1.40 14.20 8.04
N GLU A 156 1.48 13.56 6.86
CA GLU A 156 0.54 13.74 5.76
C GLU A 156 -0.52 12.64 5.81
N VAL A 157 -1.78 12.98 5.51
CA VAL A 157 -2.86 12.01 5.31
C VAL A 157 -3.20 11.95 3.83
N GLY A 158 -2.99 10.77 3.23
CA GLY A 158 -3.39 10.43 1.87
C GLY A 158 -4.67 9.61 1.86
N LEU A 159 -5.33 9.59 0.70
CA LEU A 159 -6.52 8.77 0.48
C LEU A 159 -6.14 7.30 0.24
N HIS A 160 -6.89 6.37 0.84
CA HIS A 160 -6.78 4.93 0.58
C HIS A 160 -8.15 4.27 0.32
N GLY A 161 -8.98 4.93 -0.47
CA GLY A 161 -10.36 4.50 -0.76
C GLY A 161 -11.35 4.80 0.36
N TRP A 162 -12.59 4.38 0.17
CA TRP A 162 -13.64 4.49 1.18
C TRP A 162 -13.50 3.39 2.24
N ILE A 163 -13.46 2.13 1.80
CA ILE A 163 -13.43 0.94 2.66
C ILE A 163 -12.42 -0.09 2.12
N HIS A 164 -11.38 0.37 1.42
CA HIS A 164 -10.41 -0.48 0.73
C HIS A 164 -11.04 -1.32 -0.40
N GLU A 165 -11.98 -0.72 -1.15
CA GLU A 165 -12.65 -1.31 -2.31
C GLU A 165 -11.71 -1.58 -3.49
N ASN A 166 -11.94 -2.67 -4.25
CA ASN A 166 -11.20 -2.93 -5.48
C ASN A 166 -11.84 -2.17 -6.66
N PRO A 167 -11.19 -1.14 -7.24
CA PRO A 167 -11.81 -0.34 -8.30
C PRO A 167 -11.99 -1.11 -9.62
N ILE A 168 -11.15 -2.12 -9.90
CA ILE A 168 -11.31 -2.98 -11.08
C ILE A 168 -12.54 -3.87 -10.93
N ALA A 169 -12.78 -4.40 -9.74
CA ALA A 169 -13.95 -5.23 -9.47
C ALA A 169 -15.24 -4.40 -9.39
N LEU A 170 -15.14 -3.16 -8.89
CA LEU A 170 -16.26 -2.21 -8.86
C LEU A 170 -16.74 -1.87 -10.27
N ASN A 171 -15.81 -1.55 -11.18
CA ASN A 171 -16.06 -1.29 -12.60
C ASN A 171 -17.24 -0.32 -12.89
N ASP A 172 -17.47 0.63 -11.99
CA ASP A 172 -18.51 1.65 -12.09
C ASP A 172 -17.90 3.01 -11.81
N ARG A 173 -17.87 3.86 -12.84
CA ARG A 173 -17.25 5.19 -12.79
C ARG A 173 -17.93 6.12 -11.80
N GLU A 174 -19.26 6.11 -11.73
CA GLU A 174 -19.99 7.04 -10.87
C GLU A 174 -19.92 6.59 -9.42
N GLU A 175 -19.96 5.28 -9.16
CA GLU A 175 -19.78 4.76 -7.82
C GLU A 175 -18.34 4.95 -7.31
N GLU A 176 -17.33 4.74 -8.15
CA GLU A 176 -15.93 5.04 -7.82
C GLU A 176 -15.77 6.53 -7.49
N TRP A 177 -16.40 7.43 -8.25
CA TRP A 177 -16.39 8.87 -7.96
C TRP A 177 -17.10 9.20 -6.65
N ARG A 178 -18.27 8.60 -6.40
CA ARG A 178 -19.05 8.81 -5.17
C ARG A 178 -18.22 8.42 -3.94
N LEU A 179 -17.63 7.23 -3.95
CA LEU A 179 -16.77 6.71 -2.88
C LEU A 179 -15.52 7.58 -2.69
N MET A 180 -14.83 7.93 -3.77
CA MET A 180 -13.63 8.77 -3.73
C MET A 180 -13.92 10.17 -3.17
N SER A 181 -14.93 10.86 -3.71
CA SER A 181 -15.28 12.22 -3.29
C SER A 181 -15.76 12.26 -1.83
N GLN A 182 -16.54 11.26 -1.40
CA GLN A 182 -16.98 11.10 -0.01
C GLN A 182 -15.79 10.86 0.92
N ALA A 183 -14.86 9.98 0.54
CA ALA A 183 -13.67 9.68 1.33
C ALA A 183 -12.76 10.90 1.47
N VAL A 184 -12.55 11.66 0.39
CA VAL A 184 -11.78 12.92 0.44
C VAL A 184 -12.40 13.92 1.41
N GLY A 185 -13.71 14.15 1.33
CA GLY A 185 -14.39 15.08 2.24
C GLY A 185 -14.31 14.66 3.71
N LEU A 186 -14.41 13.36 3.98
CA LEU A 186 -14.29 12.82 5.33
C LEU A 186 -12.87 13.00 5.89
N LEU A 187 -11.85 12.67 5.10
CA LEU A 187 -10.45 12.80 5.53
C LEU A 187 -10.03 14.26 5.66
N GLU A 188 -10.53 15.16 4.81
CA GLU A 188 -10.33 16.60 4.94
C GLU A 188 -10.88 17.12 6.27
N LYS A 189 -12.10 16.71 6.64
CA LYS A 189 -12.69 17.06 7.94
C LYS A 189 -11.90 16.47 9.12
N SER A 190 -11.43 15.24 8.99
CA SER A 190 -10.77 14.50 10.08
C SER A 190 -9.32 14.94 10.30
N SER A 191 -8.62 15.35 9.24
CA SER A 191 -7.21 15.77 9.31
C SER A 191 -7.02 17.29 9.28
N GLY A 192 -8.07 18.07 8.97
CA GLY A 192 -7.98 19.51 8.79
C GLY A 192 -7.24 19.95 7.52
N LYS A 193 -6.77 19.01 6.69
CA LYS A 193 -6.13 19.29 5.40
C LYS A 193 -6.71 18.39 4.33
N ARG A 194 -6.98 18.95 3.16
CA ARG A 194 -7.43 18.16 2.01
C ARG A 194 -6.33 17.19 1.56
N PRO A 195 -6.62 15.87 1.43
CA PRO A 195 -5.67 14.94 0.84
C PRO A 195 -5.25 15.38 -0.56
N THR A 196 -3.96 15.31 -0.85
CA THR A 196 -3.39 15.64 -2.18
C THR A 196 -2.85 14.42 -2.91
N GLY A 197 -2.72 13.30 -2.19
CA GLY A 197 -2.25 12.02 -2.71
C GLY A 197 -3.23 10.90 -2.46
N ILE A 198 -3.22 9.90 -3.34
CA ILE A 198 -3.91 8.62 -3.16
C ILE A 198 -2.92 7.47 -3.30
N ARG A 199 -3.12 6.45 -2.49
CA ARG A 199 -2.67 5.09 -2.76
C ARG A 199 -3.92 4.29 -3.05
N SER A 200 -4.07 3.79 -4.26
CA SER A 200 -5.29 3.06 -4.59
C SER A 200 -5.31 1.72 -3.85
N PRO A 201 -6.45 1.28 -3.28
CA PRO A 201 -6.55 -0.04 -2.66
C PRO A 201 -6.09 -1.14 -3.62
N TYR A 202 -5.44 -2.18 -3.08
CA TYR A 202 -4.82 -3.26 -3.86
C TYR A 202 -3.77 -2.81 -4.88
N MET A 203 -3.36 -1.54 -4.88
CA MET A 203 -2.55 -0.93 -5.95
C MET A 203 -3.20 -1.04 -7.33
N TYR A 204 -4.53 -1.16 -7.39
CA TYR A 204 -5.27 -1.31 -8.62
C TYR A 204 -5.89 0.01 -9.07
N MET A 205 -6.07 0.15 -10.38
CA MET A 205 -6.74 1.29 -11.00
C MET A 205 -7.72 0.75 -12.03
N SER A 206 -8.96 1.21 -11.98
CA SER A 206 -9.92 0.99 -13.07
C SER A 206 -9.53 1.85 -14.29
N PRO A 207 -10.15 1.63 -15.46
CA PRO A 207 -10.02 2.52 -16.61
C PRO A 207 -10.47 3.97 -16.31
N PHE A 208 -11.22 4.19 -15.24
CA PHE A 208 -11.76 5.51 -14.85
C PHE A 208 -10.89 6.22 -13.82
N THR A 209 -10.11 5.48 -13.01
CA THR A 209 -9.42 6.03 -11.84
C THR A 209 -8.60 7.27 -12.17
N LEU A 210 -7.76 7.26 -13.22
CA LEU A 210 -6.89 8.40 -13.54
C LEU A 210 -7.67 9.68 -13.89
N GLU A 211 -8.81 9.56 -14.57
CA GLU A 211 -9.71 10.68 -14.85
C GLU A 211 -10.29 11.24 -13.54
N LEU A 212 -10.75 10.35 -12.66
CA LEU A 212 -11.32 10.71 -11.38
C LEU A 212 -10.29 11.35 -10.44
N LEU A 213 -9.04 10.89 -10.44
CA LEU A 213 -7.96 11.52 -9.69
C LEU A 213 -7.72 12.96 -10.13
N LYS A 214 -7.70 13.21 -11.45
CA LYS A 214 -7.60 14.56 -12.00
C LYS A 214 -8.78 15.43 -11.55
N ARG A 215 -10.00 14.89 -11.60
CA ARG A 215 -11.21 15.60 -11.12
C ARG A 215 -11.14 15.92 -9.63
N ALA A 216 -10.59 15.03 -8.81
CA ALA A 216 -10.41 15.23 -7.37
C ALA A 216 -9.20 16.10 -7.02
N SER A 217 -8.35 16.44 -8.00
CA SER A 217 -7.03 17.07 -7.79
C SER A 217 -6.10 16.24 -6.90
N LEU A 218 -6.16 14.91 -7.05
CA LEU A 218 -5.31 13.95 -6.35
C LEU A 218 -4.18 13.48 -7.27
N SER A 219 -2.99 13.32 -6.69
CA SER A 219 -1.86 12.65 -7.34
C SER A 219 -1.81 11.19 -6.93
N SER A 220 -1.67 10.26 -7.88
CA SER A 220 -1.35 8.87 -7.53
C SER A 220 0.06 8.81 -6.97
N ARG A 221 0.21 8.26 -5.77
CA ARG A 221 1.50 8.02 -5.14
C ARG A 221 1.67 6.49 -5.03
N LEU A 222 2.65 5.94 -5.74
CA LEU A 222 3.13 4.54 -5.65
C LEU A 222 2.22 3.43 -6.18
N THR A 223 1.38 3.70 -7.19
CA THR A 223 0.68 2.63 -7.91
C THR A 223 1.58 2.07 -9.02
N GLY A 224 2.20 0.91 -8.77
CA GLY A 224 3.04 0.17 -9.72
C GLY A 224 4.52 0.06 -9.30
N SER A 225 5.19 -1.04 -9.66
CA SER A 225 6.56 -1.40 -9.26
C SER A 225 7.69 -0.50 -9.81
N SER A 226 7.38 0.68 -10.35
CA SER A 226 8.39 1.63 -10.83
C SER A 226 9.01 2.36 -9.64
N MET A 227 10.33 2.23 -9.48
CA MET A 227 11.13 3.01 -8.51
C MET A 227 11.18 4.52 -8.82
N MET A 228 10.60 4.95 -9.95
CA MET A 228 10.55 6.35 -10.37
C MET A 228 9.12 6.91 -10.21
N PRO A 229 8.95 8.10 -9.63
CA PRO A 229 7.66 8.79 -9.63
C PRO A 229 7.35 9.25 -11.06
N CYS A 230 6.59 8.43 -11.78
CA CYS A 230 5.99 8.78 -13.07
C CYS A 230 4.48 8.96 -12.84
N PHE A 231 3.90 10.05 -13.34
CA PHE A 231 2.45 10.15 -13.45
C PHE A 231 1.98 9.24 -14.57
N TYR A 232 0.87 8.52 -14.37
CA TYR A 232 0.14 7.96 -15.50
C TYR A 232 -0.76 9.05 -16.08
N GLN A 233 -0.68 9.28 -17.40
CA GLN A 233 -1.50 10.27 -18.10
C GLN A 233 -2.37 9.59 -19.15
N ARG A 234 -3.64 10.00 -19.21
CA ARG A 234 -4.59 9.59 -20.24
C ARG A 234 -4.39 10.47 -21.48
N MET A 235 -4.32 9.84 -22.65
CA MET A 235 -3.83 10.47 -23.90
C MET A 235 -4.90 11.20 -24.72
N ASP A 236 -6.10 11.41 -24.19
CA ASP A 236 -7.27 11.84 -24.97
C ASP A 236 -7.07 13.13 -25.79
N HIS A 237 -6.07 13.98 -25.48
CA HIS A 237 -5.79 15.26 -26.17
C HIS A 237 -4.33 15.51 -26.58
N CYS A 238 -3.48 14.49 -26.74
CA CYS A 238 -2.14 14.71 -27.28
C CYS A 238 -2.16 14.68 -28.82
N HIS A 239 -1.90 15.84 -29.45
CA HIS A 239 -1.56 15.91 -30.87
C HIS A 239 -0.41 14.93 -31.17
N PRO A 240 -0.49 14.16 -32.27
CA PRO A 240 0.59 13.28 -32.64
C PRO A 240 1.75 14.12 -33.17
N HIS A 241 2.91 13.97 -32.52
CA HIS A 241 4.24 14.43 -32.93
C HIS A 241 4.56 15.93 -32.83
N ALA A 242 5.48 16.24 -31.90
CA ALA A 242 6.54 17.21 -32.07
C ALA A 242 7.87 16.53 -31.66
#